data_AF-A0AAU5-F1
#
_entry.id   AF-A0AAU5-F1
#
_cell.length_a   1.000
_cell.length_b   1.000
_cell.length_c   1.000
_cell.angle_alpha   90.00
_cell.angle_beta   90.00
_cell.angle_gamma   90.00
#
_symmetry.space_group_name_H-M   'P 1'
#
loop_
_entity.id
_entity.type
_entity.pdbx_description
1 polymer ?
#
loop_
_entity_poly.entity_id
_entity_poly.type
_entity_poly.pdbx_seq_one_letter_code
_entity_poly.pdbx_strand_id
1 'polypeptide(L)' 'AAAARWNPTKEQVAVLEGLYEHGLRSPSAEQIQQIADRLREHGHGHGAIEGKSVFYWFQNHRARLRQQR' A
#
# COMPACT_ATOMS: atom_id res chain seq x y z
N ALA A 1 -8.04 14.23 -14.64
CA ALA A 1 -8.59 13.05 -13.94
C ALA A 1 -8.00 13.03 -12.53
N ALA A 2 -8.81 13.35 -11.51
CA ALA A 2 -8.38 13.16 -10.13
C ALA A 2 -8.18 11.65 -9.94
N ALA A 3 -6.95 11.22 -9.67
CA ALA A 3 -6.65 9.82 -9.38
C ALA A 3 -7.67 9.34 -8.35
N ALA A 4 -8.46 8.32 -8.71
CA ALA A 4 -9.48 7.78 -7.83
C ALA A 4 -8.80 7.49 -6.48
N ARG A 5 -9.31 8.11 -5.41
CA ARG A 5 -8.76 7.93 -4.07
C ARG A 5 -8.91 6.47 -3.71
N TRP A 6 -7.81 5.72 -3.80
CA TRP A 6 -7.77 4.37 -3.31
C TRP A 6 -8.07 4.39 -1.81
N ASN A 7 -9.12 3.68 -1.42
CA ASN A 7 -9.60 3.60 -0.06
C ASN A 7 -9.42 2.15 0.40
N PRO A 8 -8.24 1.80 0.97
CA PRO A 8 -7.90 0.42 1.27
C PRO A 8 -8.88 -0.20 2.27
N THR A 9 -9.21 -1.48 2.06
CA THR A 9 -9.93 -2.26 3.08
C THR A 9 -9.02 -2.53 4.28
N LYS A 10 -9.61 -2.88 5.43
CA LYS A 10 -8.83 -3.21 6.64
C LYS A 10 -7.85 -4.36 6.39
N GLU A 11 -8.25 -5.34 5.60
CA GLU A 11 -7.40 -6.48 5.21
C GLU A 11 -6.22 -6.01 4.35
N GLN A 12 -6.46 -5.14 3.37
CA GLN A 12 -5.40 -4.56 2.54
C GLN A 12 -4.38 -3.77 3.38
N VAL A 13 -4.85 -3.01 4.37
CA VAL A 13 -3.97 -2.29 5.31
C VAL A 13 -3.16 -3.26 6.15
N ALA A 14 -3.79 -4.29 6.72
CA ALA A 14 -3.10 -5.28 7.56
C ALA A 14 -1.97 -6.01 6.80
N VAL A 15 -2.18 -6.31 5.51
CA VAL A 15 -1.13 -6.88 4.65
C VAL A 15 0.05 -5.92 4.50
N LEU A 16 -0.21 -4.64 4.25
CA LEU A 16 0.83 -3.62 4.07
C LEU A 16 1.61 -3.35 5.37
N GLU A 17 0.90 -3.27 6.51
CA GLU A 17 1.50 -3.11 7.83
C GLU A 17 2.37 -4.32 8.18
N GLY A 18 1.86 -5.55 7.99
CA GLY A 18 2.63 -6.77 8.22
C GLY A 18 3.92 -6.80 7.40
N LEU A 19 3.87 -6.42 6.11
CA LEU A 19 5.07 -6.33 5.28
C LEU A 19 6.07 -5.30 5.82
N TYR A 20 5.58 -4.13 6.24
CA TYR A 20 6.41 -3.07 6.80
C TYR A 20 7.10 -3.51 8.11
N GLU A 21 6.36 -4.15 9.01
CA GLU A 21 6.85 -4.69 10.28
C GLU A 21 7.91 -5.77 10.09
N HIS A 22 7.77 -6.61 9.05
CA HIS A 22 8.78 -7.59 8.64
C HIS A 22 10.04 -6.98 7.99
N GLY A 23 10.13 -5.65 7.91
CA GLY A 23 11.32 -4.94 7.45
C GLY A 23 11.25 -4.44 6.00
N LEU A 24 10.15 -4.67 5.28
CA LEU A 24 9.98 -4.15 3.92
C LEU A 24 9.62 -2.66 3.93
N ARG A 25 10.58 -1.79 4.27
CA ARG A 25 10.33 -0.34 4.40
C ARG A 25 10.45 0.43 3.08
N SER A 26 11.11 -0.15 2.09
CA SER A 26 11.37 0.49 0.80
C SER A 26 11.31 -0.55 -0.32
N PRO A 27 10.11 -1.00 -0.70
CA PRO A 27 9.94 -2.02 -1.73
C PRO A 27 10.42 -1.52 -3.11
N SER A 28 10.98 -2.44 -3.90
CA SER A 28 11.32 -2.20 -5.31
C SER A 28 10.07 -2.09 -6.18
N ALA A 29 10.22 -1.62 -7.43
CA ALA A 29 9.11 -1.53 -8.38
C ALA A 29 8.43 -2.90 -8.62
N GLU A 30 9.21 -3.97 -8.67
CA GLU A 30 8.70 -5.33 -8.82
C GLU A 30 7.90 -5.77 -7.59
N GLN A 31 8.43 -5.51 -6.39
CA GLN A 31 7.72 -5.81 -5.14
C GLN A 31 6.44 -5.00 -5.00
N ILE A 32 6.44 -3.73 -5.42
CA ILE A 32 5.25 -2.88 -5.45
C ILE A 32 4.17 -3.50 -6.35
N GLN A 33 4.56 -4.02 -7.52
CA GLN A 33 3.61 -4.67 -8.43
C GLN A 33 3.06 -5.96 -7.82
N GLN A 34 3.92 -6.82 -7.27
CA GLN A 34 3.51 -8.06 -6.59
C GLN A 34 2.56 -7.79 -5.41
N ILE A 35 2.85 -6.76 -4.61
CA ILE A 35 1.98 -6.36 -3.50
C ILE A 35 0.64 -5.83 -4.03
N ALA A 36 0.65 -5.00 -5.07
CA ALA A 36 -0.57 -4.51 -5.68
C ALA A 36 -1.44 -5.66 -6.21
N ASP A 37 -0.84 -6.66 -6.84
CA ASP A 37 -1.53 -7.85 -7.34
C ASP A 37 -2.14 -8.67 -6.20
N ARG A 38 -1.38 -8.92 -5.12
CA ARG A 38 -1.90 -9.59 -3.93
C ARG A 38 -3.06 -8.83 -3.29
N LEU A 39 -2.99 -7.50 -3.25
CA LEU A 39 -4.04 -6.66 -2.67
C LEU A 39 -5.30 -6.61 -3.55
N ARG A 40 -5.21 -6.90 -4.85
CA ARG A 40 -6.39 -7.01 -5.73
C ARG A 40 -7.32 -8.15 -5.30
N GLU A 41 -6.75 -9.25 -4.81
CA GLU A 41 -7.51 -10.40 -4.29
C GLU A 41 -8.37 -10.02 -3.07
N HIS A 42 -7.91 -9.07 -2.26
CA HIS A 42 -8.62 -8.56 -1.08
C HIS A 42 -9.55 -7.37 -1.37
N GLY A 43 -9.69 -6.96 -2.64
CA GLY A 43 -10.29 -5.70 -3.05
C GLY A 43 -11.63 -5.80 -3.78
N HIS A 44 -12.39 -6.90 -3.61
CA HIS A 44 -13.66 -7.13 -4.32
C HIS A 44 -14.60 -5.90 -4.21
N GLY A 45 -14.75 -5.15 -5.32
CA GLY A 45 -15.64 -3.98 -5.42
C GLY A 45 -15.04 -2.63 -4.97
N HIS A 46 -13.83 -2.59 -4.42
CA HIS A 46 -13.22 -1.36 -3.86
C HIS A 46 -12.20 -0.70 -4.79
N GLY A 47 -12.57 -0.43 -6.05
CA GLY A 47 -11.74 0.26 -7.01
C GLY A 47 -10.45 -0.49 -7.39
N ALA A 48 -9.88 -0.18 -8.55
CA ALA A 48 -8.64 -0.81 -8.97
C ALA A 48 -7.48 -0.30 -8.10
N ILE A 49 -6.84 -1.18 -7.33
CA ILE A 49 -5.55 -0.86 -6.73
C ILE A 49 -4.48 -0.83 -7.82
N GLU A 50 -3.65 0.22 -7.79
CA GLU A 50 -2.51 0.43 -8.67
C GLU A 50 -1.21 0.38 -7.87
N GLY A 51 -0.09 -0.01 -8.49
CA GLY A 51 1.22 0.00 -7.84
C GLY A 51 1.60 1.37 -7.28
N LYS A 52 1.15 2.45 -7.92
CA LYS A 52 1.28 3.83 -7.43
C LYS A 52 0.71 4.01 -6.01
N SER A 53 -0.44 3.41 -5.73
CA SER A 53 -1.11 3.49 -4.43
C SER A 53 -0.28 2.80 -3.33
N VAL A 54 0.28 1.63 -3.63
CA VAL A 54 1.18 0.90 -2.74
C VAL A 54 2.46 1.72 -2.48
N PHE A 55 3.08 2.26 -3.52
CA PHE A 55 4.25 3.13 -3.40
C PHE A 55 3.98 4.31 -2.44
N TYR A 56 2.87 5.03 -2.64
CA TYR A 56 2.51 6.15 -1.78
C TYR A 56 2.14 5.73 -0.35
N TRP A 57 1.60 4.54 -0.15
CA TRP A 57 1.35 4.04 1.19
C TRP A 57 2.65 3.92 1.98
N PHE A 58 3.69 3.30 1.40
CA PHE A 58 5.00 3.17 2.06
C PHE A 58 5.68 4.53 2.30
N GLN A 59 5.57 5.47 1.35
CA GLN A 59 6.09 6.83 1.52
C GLN A 59 5.38 7.59 2.64
N ASN A 60 4.04 7.55 2.65
CA ASN A 60 3.23 8.21 3.68
C ASN A 60 3.42 7.59 5.06
N HIS A 61 3.49 6.26 5.15
CA HIS A 61 3.68 5.56 6.42
C HIS A 61 5.01 5.96 7.07
N ARG A 62 6.09 6.01 6.28
CA ARG A 62 7.39 6.52 6.74
C ARG A 62 7.34 8.00 7.11
N ALA A 63 6.63 8.84 6.36
CA ALA A 63 6.49 10.24 6.66
C ALA A 63 5.75 10.47 8.00
N ARG A 64 4.67 9.71 8.25
CA ARG A 64 3.93 9.75 9.51
C ARG A 64 4.79 9.32 10.70
N LEU A 65 5.61 8.28 10.56
CA LEU A 65 6.53 7.86 11.62
C LEU A 65 7.60 8.92 11.93
N ARG A 66 8.06 9.67 10.92
CA ARG A 66 8.99 10.79 11.13
C ARG A 66 8.32 11.97 11.81
N GLN A 67 7.06 12.26 11.49
CA GLN A 67 6.31 13.38 12.04
C GLN A 67 5.77 13.11 13.45
N GLN A 68 5.68 11.84 13.87
CA GLN A 68 5.32 11.44 15.23
C GLN A 68 6.52 11.42 16.20
N ARG A 69 7.69 11.91 15.78
CA ARG A 69 8.82 12.23 16.66
C ARG A 69 8.85 13.72 16.94
#